data_AF-A0A934TWE3-F1
#
_entry.id   AF-A0A934TWE3-F1
#
_cell.length_a   1.000
_cell.length_b   1.000
_cell.length_c   1.000
_cell.angle_alpha   90.00
_cell.angle_beta   90.00
_cell.angle_gamma   90.00
#
_symmetry.space_group_name_H-M   'P 1'
#
loop_
_entity.id
_entity.type
_entity.pdbx_description
1 polymer ?
#
loop_
_entity_poly.entity_id
_entity_poly.type
_entity_poly.pdbx_seq_one_letter_code
_entity_poly.pdbx_strand_id
1 'polypeptide(L)' 'MAVSPNRKRSDRKERIDVSYDYAVCAWARHFNVSEKRVKEAVAAVGDDAERVRDHLRRAPASDRPSAN' A
#
# COMPACT_ATOMS: atom_id res chain seq x y z
N MET A 1 26.01 -2.23 -32.21
CA MET A 1 25.78 -1.73 -30.84
C MET A 1 24.63 -0.74 -30.86
N ALA A 2 23.49 -1.08 -30.26
CA ALA A 2 22.56 -0.14 -29.63
C ALA A 2 21.37 -0.96 -29.12
N VAL A 3 21.47 -1.43 -27.88
CA VAL A 3 20.33 -1.95 -27.13
C VAL A 3 19.35 -0.79 -26.98
N SER A 4 18.25 -0.83 -27.73
CA SER A 4 17.12 0.07 -27.52
C SER A 4 16.80 0.10 -26.03
N PRO A 5 16.67 1.29 -25.42
CA PRO A 5 16.46 1.37 -23.99
C PRO A 5 15.13 0.67 -23.75
N ASN A 6 15.22 -0.50 -23.12
CA ASN A 6 14.17 -1.11 -22.36
C ASN A 6 13.53 0.07 -21.62
N ARG A 7 12.41 0.58 -22.15
CA ARG A 7 11.52 1.47 -21.44
C ARG A 7 11.13 0.60 -20.29
N LYS A 8 11.93 0.68 -19.23
CA LYS A 8 11.66 0.17 -17.91
C LYS A 8 10.21 0.54 -17.77
N ARG A 9 9.33 -0.45 -17.91
CA ARG A 9 7.96 -0.34 -17.42
C ARG A 9 8.25 0.04 -16.00
N SER A 10 8.26 1.35 -15.74
CA SER A 10 8.78 1.94 -14.51
C SER A 10 8.17 1.05 -13.47
N ASP A 11 9.04 0.27 -12.83
CA ASP A 11 8.71 -0.70 -11.80
C ASP A 11 7.59 -0.03 -11.05
N ARG A 12 6.34 -0.42 -11.34
CA ARG A 12 5.17 0.30 -10.86
C ARG A 12 5.10 -0.19 -9.43
N LYS A 13 6.05 0.26 -8.62
CA LYS A 13 5.89 0.43 -7.20
C LYS A 13 4.67 1.28 -7.13
N GLU A 14 3.54 0.61 -6.99
CA GLU A 14 2.29 1.23 -6.67
C GLU A 14 2.59 1.94 -5.34
N ARG A 15 2.78 3.26 -5.40
CA ARG A 15 3.07 4.04 -4.20
C ARG A 15 1.74 4.48 -3.59
N ILE A 16 1.62 4.31 -2.28
CA ILE A 16 0.49 4.77 -1.49
C ILE A 16 0.78 6.21 -1.08
N ASP A 17 0.27 7.15 -1.86
CA ASP A 17 0.31 8.56 -1.48
C ASP A 17 -0.69 8.85 -0.36
N VAL A 18 -0.20 8.83 0.88
CA VAL A 18 -1.00 9.18 2.07
C VAL A 18 -1.37 10.66 2.16
N SER A 19 -0.75 11.51 1.33
CA SER A 19 -1.14 12.93 1.17
C SER A 19 -2.49 13.11 0.50
N TYR A 20 -2.98 12.10 -0.20
CA TYR A 20 -4.29 12.13 -0.86
C TYR A 20 -5.26 11.20 -0.12
N ASP A 21 -6.19 11.75 0.65
CA ASP A 21 -7.17 10.93 1.39
C ASP A 21 -7.99 10.01 0.46
N TYR A 22 -8.24 10.42 -0.79
CA TYR A 22 -8.89 9.55 -1.78
C TYR A 22 -8.04 8.31 -2.15
N ALA A 23 -6.71 8.46 -2.20
CA ALA A 23 -5.81 7.36 -2.47
C ALA A 23 -5.77 6.43 -1.25
N VAL A 24 -5.69 6.97 -0.03
CA VAL A 24 -5.76 6.19 1.21
C VAL A 24 -7.06 5.41 1.29
N CYS A 25 -8.21 6.01 0.95
CA CYS A 25 -9.51 5.34 0.94
C CYS A 25 -9.57 4.21 -0.12
N ALA A 26 -9.04 4.45 -1.32
CA ALA A 26 -8.93 3.42 -2.35
C ALA A 26 -8.05 2.24 -1.90
N TRP A 27 -6.90 2.52 -1.26
CA TRP A 27 -6.00 1.50 -0.73
C TRP A 27 -6.56 0.78 0.49
N ALA A 28 -7.22 1.49 1.39
CA ALA A 28 -7.95 0.94 2.53
C ALA A 28 -8.99 -0.08 2.07
N ARG A 29 -9.75 0.23 1.01
CA ARG A 29 -10.68 -0.71 0.37
C ARG A 29 -9.97 -1.87 -0.31
N HIS A 30 -8.85 -1.62 -1.01
CA HIS A 30 -8.08 -2.65 -1.71
C HIS A 30 -7.47 -3.69 -0.76
N PHE A 31 -6.96 -3.24 0.39
CA PHE A 31 -6.39 -4.11 1.42
C PHE A 31 -7.42 -4.56 2.47
N ASN A 32 -8.65 -4.05 2.39
CA ASN A 32 -9.72 -4.26 3.36
C ASN A 32 -9.32 -3.90 4.81
N VAL A 33 -8.60 -2.79 4.97
CA VAL A 33 -8.18 -2.23 6.26
C VAL A 33 -8.65 -0.79 6.42
N SER A 34 -8.54 -0.22 7.61
CA SER A 34 -8.87 1.19 7.85
C SER A 34 -7.80 2.14 7.30
N GLU A 35 -8.19 3.36 6.92
CA GLU A 35 -7.29 4.42 6.47
C GLU A 35 -6.17 4.72 7.48
N LYS A 36 -6.48 4.63 8.78
CA LYS A 36 -5.50 4.75 9.86
C LYS A 36 -4.43 3.67 9.78
N ARG A 37 -4.81 2.41 9.54
CA ARG A 37 -3.88 1.28 9.35
C ARG A 37 -3.02 1.45 8.12
N VAL A 38 -3.57 1.96 7.02
CA VAL A 38 -2.79 2.28 5.81
C VAL A 38 -1.77 3.37 6.12
N LYS A 39 -2.17 4.46 6.78
CA LYS A 39 -1.28 5.56 7.19
C LYS A 39 -0.17 5.08 8.12
N GLU A 40 -0.49 4.26 9.13
CA GLU A 40 0.50 3.67 10.05
C GLU A 40 1.44 2.70 9.34
N ALA A 41 0.92 1.82 8.47
CA ALA A 41 1.75 0.90 7.71
C ALA A 41 2.68 1.66 6.75
N VAL A 42 2.17 2.68 6.05
CA VAL A 42 2.97 3.55 5.18
C VAL A 42 4.04 4.30 5.98
N ALA A 43 3.72 4.80 7.18
CA ALA A 43 4.71 5.42 8.04
C ALA A 43 5.79 4.43 8.53
N ALA A 44 5.45 3.16 8.70
CA ALA A 44 6.37 2.12 9.18
C ALA A 44 7.26 1.51 8.09
N VAL A 45 6.72 1.25 6.89
CA VAL A 45 7.44 0.56 5.80
C VAL A 45 7.78 1.44 4.60
N GLY A 46 7.22 2.66 4.56
CA GLY A 46 7.27 3.57 3.42
C GLY A 46 6.00 3.53 2.57
N ASP A 47 5.93 4.42 1.59
CA ASP A 47 4.82 4.51 0.64
C ASP A 47 4.78 3.35 -0.38
N ASP A 48 5.59 2.31 -0.28
CA ASP A 48 5.53 1.15 -1.18
C ASP A 48 4.29 0.27 -0.87
N ALA A 49 3.34 0.15 -1.80
CA ALA A 49 2.14 -0.66 -1.61
C ALA A 49 2.43 -2.15 -1.38
N GLU A 50 3.47 -2.70 -2.01
CA GLU A 50 3.86 -4.09 -1.79
C GLU A 50 4.31 -4.34 -0.35
N ARG A 51 5.12 -3.43 0.21
CA ARG A 51 5.59 -3.53 1.59
C ARG A 51 4.45 -3.28 2.57
N VAL A 52 3.57 -2.33 2.28
CA VAL A 52 2.41 -2.03 3.13
C VAL A 52 1.47 -3.22 3.13
N ARG A 53 1.20 -3.83 1.97
CA ARG A 53 0.42 -5.07 1.87
C ARG A 53 1.06 -6.21 2.65
N ASP A 54 2.37 -6.40 2.54
CA ASP A 54 3.08 -7.46 3.26
C ASP A 54 3.02 -7.23 4.78
N HIS A 55 3.26 -5.99 5.22
CA HIS A 55 3.14 -5.58 6.62
C HIS A 55 1.72 -5.79 7.15
N LEU A 56 0.70 -5.39 6.40
CA LEU A 56 -0.71 -5.56 6.77
C LEU A 56 -1.14 -7.03 6.74
N ARG A 57 -0.62 -7.87 5.84
CA ARG A 57 -0.83 -9.33 5.86
C ARG A 57 -0.20 -9.99 7.08
N ARG A 58 0.98 -9.52 7.48
CA ARG A 58 1.75 -10.08 8.59
C ARG A 58 1.32 -9.55 9.95
N ALA A 59 0.67 -8.40 9.97
CA ALA A 59 -0.10 -7.89 11.08
C ALA A 59 -1.59 -8.23 10.83
N PRO A 60 -2.00 -9.52 10.90
CA PRO A 60 -3.43 -9.81 10.94
C PRO A 60 -3.96 -8.99 12.10
N ALA A 61 -5.02 -8.25 11.84
CA ALA A 61 -5.63 -7.42 12.82
C ALA A 61 -5.92 -8.27 14.07
N SER A 62 -5.10 -8.13 15.11
CA SER A 62 -5.45 -8.54 16.47
C SER A 62 -6.69 -7.78 16.94
N ASP A 63 -7.16 -6.80 16.16
CA ASP A 63 -8.50 -6.24 16.19
C ASP A 63 -9.32 -6.87 15.05
N ARG A 64 -9.92 -8.04 15.30
CA ARG A 64 -11.05 -8.52 14.47
C ARG A 64 -12.01 -7.33 14.30
N PRO A 65 -12.43 -6.94 13.09
CA PRO A 65 -13.65 -6.18 12.98
C PRO A 65 -14.74 -7.14 13.47
N SER A 66 -15.24 -6.94 14.69
CA SER A 66 -16.54 -7.45 15.06
C SER A 66 -17.49 -6.97 13.96
N ALA A 67 -17.92 -7.92 13.13
CA ALA A 67 -19.09 -7.75 12.30
C ALA A 67 -20.22 -7.36 13.23
N ASN A 68 -20.69 -6.12 13.11
CA ASN A 68 -21.96 -5.65 13.66
C ASN A 68 -22.92 -5.43 12.51
#